data_AF-D3P6X5-F1
#
_entry.id   AF-D3P6X5-F1
#
_cell.length_a   1.000
_cell.length_b   1.000
_cell.length_c   1.000
_cell.angle_alpha   90.00
_cell.angle_beta   90.00
_cell.angle_gamma   90.00
#
_symmetry.space_group_name_H-M   'P 1'
#
loop_
_entity.id
_entity.type
_entity.pdbx_description
1 polymer ?
#
loop_
_entity_poly.entity_id
_entity_poly.type
_entity_poly.pdbx_seq_one_letter_code
_entity_poly.pdbx_strand_id
1 'polypeptide(L)'
;MNIPARYCTGYISDIGEPPPYAPMDFAAWMEVYLGGRWHVFDPRNNTPRIGRILIAQGRDAADVPLTHTFGPNLLTGFQIWTDKVGP
;
A
#
# COMPACT_ATOMS: atom_id res chain seq x y z
N MET A 1 10.94 12.23 17.72
CA MET A 1 11.05 10.76 17.79
C MET A 1 12.30 10.21 17.11
N ASN A 2 12.93 10.87 16.12
CA ASN A 2 14.21 10.43 15.50
C ASN A 2 14.23 8.96 15.02
N ILE A 3 13.07 8.44 14.61
CA ILE A 3 12.92 7.07 14.08
C ILE A 3 12.85 7.19 12.56
N PRO A 4 13.73 6.52 11.79
CA PRO A 4 13.62 6.49 10.33
C PRO A 4 12.30 5.85 9.90
N ALA A 5 11.63 6.49 8.94
CA ALA A 5 10.37 6.02 8.38
C ALA A 5 10.41 6.18 6.84
N ARG A 6 9.63 5.35 6.14
CA ARG A 6 9.42 5.44 4.69
C ARG A 6 7.96 5.20 4.33
N TYR A 7 7.50 5.91 3.32
CA TYR A 7 6.21 5.72 2.69
C TYR A 7 6.25 4.45 1.82
N CYS A 8 5.17 3.68 1.86
CA CYS A 8 4.99 2.49 1.04
C CYS A 8 3.66 2.59 0.30
N THR A 9 3.66 2.21 -0.98
CA THR A 9 2.44 2.04 -1.77
C THR A 9 2.35 0.63 -2.31
N GLY A 10 1.13 0.12 -2.43
CA GLY A 10 0.87 -1.20 -2.97
C GLY A 10 -0.58 -1.64 -2.75
N TYR A 11 -0.81 -2.95 -2.81
CA TYR A 11 -2.13 -3.52 -2.56
C TYR A 11 -2.27 -3.96 -1.10
N ILE A 12 -3.46 -3.77 -0.54
CA ILE A 12 -3.93 -4.48 0.65
C ILE A 12 -5.11 -5.34 0.22
N SER A 13 -4.83 -6.63 0.03
CA SER A 13 -5.83 -7.63 -0.33
C SER A 13 -6.67 -8.06 0.87
N ASP A 14 -7.91 -8.45 0.60
CA ASP A 14 -8.81 -9.10 1.55
C ASP A 14 -8.53 -10.62 1.70
N ILE A 15 -7.48 -11.16 1.07
CA ILE A 15 -7.09 -12.57 1.24
C ILE A 15 -6.82 -12.86 2.72
N GLY A 16 -7.59 -13.79 3.28
CA GLY A 16 -7.50 -14.20 4.68
C GLY A 16 -8.39 -13.39 5.63
N GLU A 17 -9.11 -12.38 5.13
CA GLU A 17 -10.10 -11.60 5.89
C GLU A 17 -11.52 -12.16 5.66
N PRO A 18 -12.44 -11.99 6.63
CA PRO A 18 -13.84 -12.38 6.44
C PRO A 18 -14.60 -11.39 5.55
N PRO A 19 -15.57 -11.85 4.72
CA PRO A 19 -16.46 -10.96 3.97
C PRO A 19 -17.43 -10.19 4.89
N PRO A 20 -18.06 -9.10 4.41
CA PRO A 20 -18.01 -8.57 3.05
C PRO A 20 -16.76 -7.73 2.76
N TYR A 21 -16.28 -7.80 1.52
CA TYR A 21 -15.15 -7.00 1.05
C TYR A 21 -15.62 -5.66 0.51
N ALA A 22 -14.90 -4.60 0.87
CA ALA A 22 -15.11 -3.29 0.27
C ALA A 22 -14.54 -3.27 -1.16
N PRO A 23 -14.95 -2.33 -2.03
CA PRO A 23 -14.26 -2.09 -3.28
C PRO A 23 -12.76 -1.86 -3.03
N MET A 24 -11.91 -2.56 -3.78
CA MET A 24 -10.46 -2.46 -3.63
C MET A 24 -9.92 -1.12 -4.14
N ASP A 25 -8.82 -0.69 -3.54
CA ASP A 25 -8.09 0.53 -3.90
C ASP A 25 -6.59 0.32 -3.69
N PHE A 26 -5.77 1.19 -4.26
CA PHE A 26 -4.37 1.31 -3.89
C PHE A 26 -4.26 1.79 -2.45
N ALA A 27 -3.40 1.11 -1.70
CA ALA A 27 -3.18 1.44 -0.30
C ALA A 27 -1.84 2.14 -0.11
N ALA A 28 -1.79 2.91 0.96
CA ALA A 28 -0.57 3.47 1.49
C ALA A 28 -0.41 3.05 2.95
N TRP A 29 0.82 2.74 3.33
CA TRP A 29 1.22 2.54 4.72
C TRP A 29 2.62 3.12 4.93
N MET A 30 3.11 3.06 6.17
CA MET A 30 4.49 3.42 6.47
C MET A 30 5.25 2.20 6.96
N GLU A 31 6.56 2.20 6.72
CA GLU A 31 7.46 1.33 7.45
C GLU A 31 8.38 2.17 8.32
N VAL A 32 8.67 1.68 9.52
CA VAL A 32 9.60 2.33 10.45
C VAL A 32 10.76 1.40 10.75
N TYR A 33 11.96 1.96 10.88
CA TYR A 33 13.17 1.19 11.13
C TYR A 33 13.41 1.07 12.63
N LEU A 34 13.25 -0.14 13.17
CA LEU A 34 13.40 -0.45 14.59
C LEU A 34 14.18 -1.76 14.73
N GLY A 35 15.16 -1.79 15.64
CA GLY A 35 15.90 -3.02 15.96
C GLY A 35 16.62 -3.66 14.77
N GLY A 36 17.13 -2.86 13.83
CA GLY A 36 17.90 -3.36 12.68
C GLY A 36 17.06 -3.77 11.46
N ARG A 37 15.74 -3.56 11.46
CA ARG A 37 14.85 -3.92 10.35
C ARG A 37 13.68 -2.95 10.17
N TRP A 38 13.07 -2.98 8.99
CA TRP A 38 11.83 -2.28 8.69
C TRP A 38 10.63 -3.04 9.23
N HIS A 39 9.70 -2.32 9.85
CA HIS A 39 8.45 -2.83 10.39
C HIS A 39 7.27 -2.10 9.75
N VAL A 40 6.24 -2.84 9.33
CA VAL A 40 5.02 -2.27 8.74
C VAL A 40 4.14 -1.65 9.81
N PHE A 41 3.68 -0.42 9.56
CA PHE A 41 2.70 0.30 10.34
C PHE A 41 1.63 0.88 9.41
N ASP A 42 0.39 0.47 9.63
CA ASP A 42 -0.76 0.90 8.86
C ASP A 42 -1.80 1.46 9.85
N PRO A 43 -1.83 2.79 10.08
CA PRO A 43 -2.74 3.38 11.04
C PRO A 43 -4.21 3.35 10.59
N ARG A 44 -4.47 3.12 9.29
CA ARG A 44 -5.84 3.02 8.76
C ARG A 44 -6.49 1.70 9.17
N ASN A 45 -5.76 0.59 8.99
CA ASN A 45 -6.30 -0.75 9.27
C ASN A 45 -5.88 -1.31 10.63
N ASN A 46 -4.74 -0.85 11.15
CA ASN A 46 -4.13 -1.18 12.44
C ASN A 46 -4.21 -2.67 12.85
N THR A 47 -4.13 -3.56 11.86
CA THR A 47 -4.25 -5.02 12.01
C THR A 47 -3.25 -5.69 11.05
N PRO A 48 -2.58 -6.78 11.47
CA PRO A 48 -1.77 -7.58 10.55
C PRO A 48 -2.61 -8.06 9.36
N ARG A 49 -2.05 -7.96 8.15
CA ARG A 49 -2.65 -8.48 6.92
C ARG A 49 -1.62 -9.32 6.21
N ILE A 50 -2.02 -10.51 5.79
CA ILE A 50 -1.21 -11.37 4.91
C ILE A 50 -1.22 -10.86 3.47
N GLY A 51 -2.28 -10.15 3.08
CA GLY A 51 -2.51 -9.66 1.73
C GLY A 51 -1.74 -8.39 1.33
N ARG A 52 -0.63 -8.05 1.99
CA ARG A 52 0.16 -6.87 1.62
C ARG A 52 1.09 -7.19 0.46
N ILE A 53 0.88 -6.52 -0.67
CA ILE A 53 1.74 -6.64 -1.85
C ILE A 53 2.40 -5.29 -2.05
N LEU A 54 3.65 -5.19 -1.63
CA LEU A 54 4.45 -3.97 -1.75
C LEU A 54 4.76 -3.69 -3.23
N ILE A 55 4.46 -2.48 -3.70
CA ILE A 55 4.86 -2.02 -5.03
C ILE A 55 6.12 -1.15 -4.95
N ALA A 56 6.09 -0.10 -4.11
CA ALA A 56 7.19 0.85 -4.07
C ALA A 56 7.32 1.53 -2.71
N GLN A 57 8.53 2.07 -2.45
CA GLN A 57 8.89 2.73 -1.21
C GLN A 57 9.70 3.99 -1.48
N GLY A 58 9.42 5.05 -0.72
CA GLY A 58 10.07 6.36 -0.85
C GLY A 58 9.98 7.16 0.44
N ARG A 59 10.48 8.41 0.43
CA ARG A 59 10.30 9.32 1.58
C ARG A 59 8.83 9.66 1.75
N ASP A 60 8.13 9.88 0.64
CA ASP A 60 6.71 10.16 0.55
C ASP A 60 6.15 9.77 -0.84
N ALA A 61 4.90 10.17 -1.11
CA ALA A 61 4.21 9.88 -2.37
C ALA A 61 4.83 10.57 -3.60
N ALA A 62 5.68 11.60 -3.45
CA ALA A 62 6.35 12.25 -4.57
C ALA A 62 7.48 11.38 -5.13
N ASP A 63 8.13 10.56 -4.29
CA ASP A 63 9.15 9.61 -4.74
C ASP A 63 8.53 8.39 -5.44
N VAL A 64 7.29 8.03 -5.09
CA VAL A 64 6.60 6.82 -5.59
C VAL A 64 5.13 7.06 -5.97
N PRO A 65 4.85 7.98 -6.90
CA PRO A 65 3.48 8.27 -7.31
C PRO A 65 2.88 7.08 -8.07
N LEU A 66 1.60 6.81 -7.84
CA LEU A 66 0.85 5.85 -8.66
C LEU A 66 0.82 6.25 -10.13
N THR A 67 0.69 7.54 -10.41
CA THR A 67 0.73 8.11 -11.76
C THR A 67 1.37 9.49 -11.69
N HIS A 68 2.38 9.72 -12.52
CA HIS A 68 3.07 11.00 -12.65
C HIS A 68 2.85 11.51 -14.09
N THR A 69 2.12 12.61 -14.26
CA THR A 69 1.77 13.13 -15.58
C THR A 69 2.40 14.50 -15.84
N PHE A 70 2.83 14.75 -17.07
CA PHE A 70 3.32 16.04 -17.56
C PHE A 70 2.45 16.50 -18.74
N GLY A 71 1.61 17.51 -18.52
CA GLY A 71 0.59 17.96 -19.48
C GLY A 71 -0.84 17.52 -19.13
N PRO A 72 -1.86 17.90 -19.93
CA PRO A 72 -3.25 17.57 -19.64
C PRO A 72 -3.52 16.07 -19.64
N ASN A 73 -4.13 15.57 -18.57
CA ASN A 73 -4.55 14.17 -18.43
C ASN A 73 -5.85 14.10 -17.61
N LEU A 74 -6.75 13.19 -17.99
CA LEU A 74 -7.99 12.92 -17.29
C LEU A 74 -8.09 11.42 -17.02
N LEU A 75 -8.06 11.05 -15.74
CA LEU A 75 -8.36 9.68 -15.32
C LEU A 75 -9.86 9.41 -15.48
N THR A 76 -10.25 8.59 -16.44
CA THR A 76 -11.66 8.27 -16.72
C THR A 76 -12.14 6.97 -16.07
N GLY A 77 -11.23 6.15 -15.56
CA GLY A 77 -11.54 4.89 -14.91
C GLY A 77 -10.38 4.40 -14.07
N PHE A 78 -10.70 3.76 -12.96
CA PHE A 78 -9.74 3.23 -12.02
C PHE A 78 -10.32 1.99 -11.34
N GLN A 79 -9.69 0.84 -11.54
CA GLN A 79 -10.12 -0.44 -11.00
C GLN A 79 -8.91 -1.18 -10.46
N ILE A 80 -9.03 -1.67 -9.23
CA ILE A 80 -7.99 -2.38 -8.49
C ILE A 80 -8.58 -3.71 -8.06
N TRP A 81 -7.82 -4.78 -8.25
CA TRP A 81 -8.17 -6.10 -7.78
C TRP A 81 -6.93 -6.89 -7.39
N THR A 82 -7.12 -7.87 -6.52
CA THR A 82 -6.15 -8.88 -6.16
C THR A 82 -6.90 -10.19 -6.01
N ASP A 83 -6.37 -11.25 -6.60
CA ASP A 83 -6.93 -12.58 -6.50
C ASP A 83 -5.92 -13.51 -5.87
N LYS A 84 -6.42 -14.48 -5.08
CA LYS A 84 -5.60 -15.61 -4.67
C LYS A 84 -5.37 -16.49 -5.90
N VAL A 85 -4.13 -16.56 -6.36
CA VAL A 85 -3.72 -17.55 -7.36
C VAL A 85 -3.54 -18.93 -6.71
N GLY A 86 -3.81 -19.99 -7.47
CA GLY A 86 -3.51 -21.36 -7.03
C GLY A 86 -2.02 -21.57 -6.75
N PRO A 87 -1.66 -22.69 -6.09
CA PRO A 87 -0.26 -23.08 -5.96
C PRO A 87 0.41 -23.31 -7.32
#